data_AF-A0A7W1V670-F1
#
_entry.id   AF-A0A7W1V670-F1
#
_cell.length_a   1.000
_cell.length_b   1.000
_cell.length_c   1.000
_cell.angle_alpha   90.00
_cell.angle_beta   90.00
_cell.angle_gamma   90.00
#
_symmetry.space_group_name_H-M   'P 1'
#
loop_
_entity.id
_entity.type
_entity.pdbx_description
1 polymer ?
#
loop_
_entity_poly.entity_id
_entity_poly.type
_entity_poly.pdbx_seq_one_letter_code
_entity_poly.pdbx_strand_id
1 'polypeptide(L)' 'MTADEEREPEVWLVRHGETEWSKSGQHTGVTDLPLTEAGIEAALTLSGLLSGVRFDLVLS' A
#
# COMPACT_ATOMS: atom_id res chain seq x y z
N MET A 1 18.04 -29.19 -4.35
CA MET A 1 17.51 -28.55 -3.14
C MET A 1 17.79 -27.07 -3.28
N THR A 2 16.92 -26.38 -4.01
CA THR A 2 17.05 -24.94 -4.28
C THR A 2 16.53 -24.20 -3.05
N ALA A 3 17.19 -23.10 -2.68
CA ALA A 3 16.91 -22.28 -1.48
C ALA A 3 15.50 -21.63 -1.43
N ASP A 4 14.59 -22.05 -2.30
CA ASP A 4 13.21 -21.55 -2.43
C ASP A 4 12.23 -22.33 -1.54
N GLU A 5 12.58 -23.53 -1.08
CA GLU A 5 11.65 -24.42 -0.35
C GLU A 5 11.49 -24.11 1.16
N GLU A 6 12.18 -23.08 1.70
CA GLU A 6 12.11 -22.73 3.14
C GLU A 6 11.62 -21.29 3.43
N ARG A 7 11.02 -20.59 2.45
CA ARG A 7 10.44 -19.26 2.72
C ARG A 7 8.98 -19.39 3.09
N GLU A 8 8.64 -19.08 4.35
CA GLU A 8 7.25 -18.90 4.76
C GLU A 8 6.60 -17.77 3.92
N PRO A 9 5.32 -17.91 3.54
CA PRO A 9 4.60 -16.86 2.84
C PRO A 9 4.58 -15.56 3.65
N GLU A 10 5.02 -14.46 3.04
CA GLU A 10 5.00 -13.13 3.64
C GLU A 10 3.85 -12.30 3.04
N VAL A 11 3.12 -11.59 3.90
CA VAL A 11 2.02 -10.73 3.49
C VAL A 11 2.30 -9.31 3.95
N TRP A 12 2.29 -8.37 3.00
CA TRP A 12 2.43 -6.94 3.25
C TRP A 12 1.06 -6.27 3.14
N LEU A 13 0.66 -5.53 4.17
CA LEU A 13 -0.58 -4.75 4.18
C LEU A 13 -0.26 -3.26 4.11
N VAL A 14 -0.70 -2.63 3.03
CA VAL A 14 -0.50 -1.19 2.79
C VAL A 14 -1.87 -0.53 2.74
N ARG A 15 -2.05 0.51 3.57
CA ARG A 15 -3.22 1.38 3.49
C ARG A 15 -3.01 2.40 2.37
N HIS A 16 -4.06 2.71 1.61
CA HIS A 16 -4.04 3.82 0.65
C HIS A 16 -3.69 5.16 1.32
N GLY A 17 -3.21 6.13 0.53
CA GLY A 17 -2.88 7.47 0.98
C GLY A 17 -4.10 8.28 1.45
N GLU A 18 -3.85 9.45 2.04
CA GLU A 18 -4.92 10.38 2.43
C GLU A 18 -5.83 10.76 1.24
N THR A 19 -7.14 10.82 1.48
CA THR A 19 -8.17 11.47 0.64
C THR A 19 -8.78 12.63 1.43
N GLU A 20 -9.52 13.52 0.75
CA GLU A 20 -10.20 14.64 1.43
C GLU A 20 -11.11 14.18 2.58
N TRP A 21 -11.77 13.04 2.44
CA TRP A 21 -12.68 12.54 3.48
C TRP A 21 -11.95 11.86 4.63
N SER A 22 -10.86 11.13 4.36
CA SER A 22 -10.05 10.60 5.45
C SER A 22 -9.39 11.72 6.26
N LYS A 23 -9.06 12.84 5.61
CA LYS A 23 -8.50 14.02 6.26
C LYS A 23 -9.51 14.72 7.16
N SER A 24 -10.75 14.87 6.70
CA SER A 24 -11.83 15.52 7.44
C SER A 24 -12.54 14.61 8.46
N GLY A 25 -12.23 13.31 8.47
CA GLY A 25 -12.86 12.32 9.34
C GLY A 25 -14.24 11.85 8.86
N GLN A 26 -14.57 12.07 7.59
CA GLN A 26 -15.80 11.62 6.98
C GLN A 26 -15.77 10.11 6.68
N HIS A 27 -16.95 9.49 6.70
CA HIS A 27 -17.11 8.09 6.32
C HIS A 27 -17.15 7.93 4.80
N THR A 28 -16.12 7.30 4.21
CA THR A 28 -16.00 7.12 2.74
C THR A 28 -16.90 6.01 2.17
N GLY A 29 -17.04 4.90 2.89
CA GLY A 29 -17.79 3.73 2.40
C GLY A 29 -17.23 3.23 1.06
N VAL A 30 -18.07 3.23 0.03
CA VAL A 30 -17.74 2.80 -1.35
C VAL A 30 -17.54 3.97 -2.32
N THR A 31 -17.43 5.19 -1.80
CA THR A 31 -17.24 6.39 -2.63
C THR A 31 -15.82 6.42 -3.17
N ASP A 32 -15.67 6.52 -4.49
CA ASP A 32 -14.36 6.69 -5.11
C ASP A 32 -13.90 8.14 -4.99
N LEU A 33 -12.79 8.36 -4.29
CA LEU A 33 -12.19 9.68 -4.06
C LEU A 33 -10.70 9.62 -4.38
N PRO A 34 -10.16 10.59 -5.13
CA PRO A 34 -8.74 10.65 -5.40
C PRO A 34 -7.95 10.89 -4.11
N LEU A 35 -6.69 10.48 -4.13
CA LEU A 35 -5.72 10.85 -3.10
C LEU A 35 -5.50 12.37 -3.11
N THR A 36 -5.27 12.94 -1.92
CA THR A 36 -4.73 14.30 -1.80
C THR A 36 -3.27 14.30 -2.26
N GLU A 37 -2.72 15.48 -2.57
CA GLU A 37 -1.28 15.61 -2.87
C GLU A 37 -0.42 14.98 -1.77
N ALA A 38 -0.78 15.22 -0.50
CA ALA A 38 -0.09 14.61 0.64
C ALA A 38 -0.25 13.08 0.66
N GLY A 39 -1.41 12.56 0.26
CA GLY A 39 -1.64 11.12 0.10
C GLY A 39 -0.78 10.49 -1.00
N ILE A 40 -0.57 11.20 -2.12
CA ILE A 40 0.31 10.77 -3.22
C ILE A 40 1.76 10.76 -2.73
N GLU A 41 2.23 11.85 -2.13
CA GLU A 41 3.60 11.95 -1.59
C GLU A 41 3.88 10.85 -0.58
N ALA A 42 2.95 10.58 0.34
CA ALA A 42 3.07 9.47 1.29
C ALA A 42 3.19 8.11 0.57
N ALA A 43 2.38 7.85 -0.46
CA ALA A 43 2.46 6.62 -1.24
C ALA A 43 3.82 6.48 -1.96
N LEU A 44 4.37 7.58 -2.48
CA LEU A 44 5.68 7.56 -3.15
C LEU A 44 6.84 7.20 -2.20
N THR A 45 6.75 7.56 -0.91
CA THR A 45 7.79 7.17 0.08
C THR A 45 7.91 5.65 0.26
N LEU A 46 6.85 4.88 -0.03
CA LEU A 46 6.87 3.41 0.07
C LEU A 46 7.87 2.78 -0.88
N SER A 47 8.21 3.44 -1.99
CA SER A 47 9.18 2.91 -2.94
C SER A 47 10.53 2.62 -2.29
N GLY A 48 10.96 3.43 -1.32
CA GLY A 48 12.20 3.18 -0.58
C GLY A 48 12.10 1.93 0.28
N LEU A 49 11.01 1.80 1.04
CA LEU A 49 10.77 0.69 1.98
C LEU A 49 10.59 -0.66 1.27
N LEU A 50 9.92 -0.65 0.11
CA LEU A 50 9.55 -1.86 -0.61
C LEU A 50 10.54 -2.23 -1.73
N SER A 51 11.57 -1.40 -1.98
CA SER A 51 12.52 -1.58 -3.09
C SER A 51 13.23 -2.93 -3.11
N GLY A 52 13.45 -3.56 -1.95
CA GLY A 52 14.09 -4.87 -1.82
C GLY A 52 13.11 -6.05 -1.76
N VAL A 53 11.81 -5.79 -1.79
CA VAL A 53 10.78 -6.81 -1.66
C VAL A 53 10.35 -7.28 -3.05
N ARG A 54 10.47 -8.58 -3.30
CA ARG A 54 9.86 -9.22 -4.46
C ARG A 54 8.44 -9.61 -4.11
N PHE A 55 7.47 -9.07 -4.86
CA PHE A 55 6.07 -9.48 -4.74
C PHE A 55 5.72 -10.47 -5.84
N ASP A 56 5.21 -11.64 -5.45
CA ASP A 56 4.67 -12.62 -6.40
C ASP A 56 3.21 -12.31 -6.78
N LEU A 57 2.48 -11.56 -5.95
CA LEU A 57 1.11 -11.06 -6.20
C LEU A 57 0.88 -9.70 -5.51
N VAL A 58 0.20 -8.78 -6.20
CA VAL A 58 -0.25 -7.49 -5.66
C VAL A 58 -1.76 -7.35 -5.92
N LEU A 59 -2.50 -6.92 -4.90
CA LEU A 59 -3.96 -6.70 -4.93
C LEU A 59 -4.28 -5.28 -4.46
N SER A 60 -5.25 -4.59 -5.08
CA SER A 60 -5.69 -3.23 -4.71
C SER A 60 -7.20 -3.05 -4.84
#